data_AF-A0A0A1X0G6-F1
#
_entry.id   AF-A0A0A1X0G6-F1
#
_cell.length_a   1.000
_cell.length_b   1.000
_cell.length_c   1.000
_cell.angle_alpha   90.00
_cell.angle_beta   90.00
_cell.angle_gamma   90.00
#
_symmetry.space_group_name_H-M   'P 1'
#
loop_
_entity.id
_entity.type
_entity.pdbx_description
1 polymer ?
#
loop_
_entity_poly.entity_id
_entity_poly.type
_entity_poly.pdbx_seq_one_letter_code
_entity_poly.pdbx_strand_id
1 'polypeptide(L)'
;MIYTSELYPVCLNVSQLNPESELTGFNGRIQIVAETKCVDKSSNSLQPSQICAKNSEYPCSYAGEPIFVEEKTYAKYQLFGIGAKWTCDYEPIVITKLFEQLKFIENIVWPNSGN
;
A
#
# COMPACT_ATOMS: atom_id res chain seq x y z
N MET A 1 -13.73 -21.84 -0.46
CA MET A 1 -13.00 -21.12 0.61
C MET A 1 -14.05 -20.42 1.45
N ILE A 2 -14.10 -20.67 2.76
CA ILE A 2 -15.12 -20.07 3.66
C ILE A 2 -14.43 -18.90 4.38
N TYR A 3 -15.02 -17.71 4.30
CA TYR A 3 -14.54 -16.55 5.03
C TYR A 3 -14.87 -16.69 6.53
N THR A 4 -13.96 -16.23 7.38
CA THR A 4 -14.13 -16.20 8.84
C THR A 4 -13.91 -14.77 9.34
N SER A 5 -14.12 -14.54 10.64
CA SER A 5 -13.77 -13.26 11.28
C SER A 5 -12.28 -12.93 11.22
N GLU A 6 -11.43 -13.94 11.00
CA GLU A 6 -9.97 -13.80 10.92
C GLU A 6 -9.45 -13.84 9.48
N LEU A 7 -10.28 -14.27 8.52
CA LEU A 7 -9.92 -14.44 7.12
C LEU A 7 -11.04 -13.94 6.23
N TYR A 8 -10.92 -12.69 5.82
CA TYR A 8 -11.86 -12.02 4.93
C TYR A 8 -11.09 -11.15 3.92
N PRO A 9 -11.65 -10.93 2.72
CA PRO A 9 -11.01 -10.09 1.73
C PRO A 9 -11.06 -8.63 2.17
N VAL A 10 -10.05 -7.86 1.77
CA VAL A 10 -10.10 -6.40 1.92
C VAL A 10 -10.83 -5.78 0.72
N CYS A 11 -11.58 -4.71 0.98
CA CYS A 11 -12.23 -3.93 -0.06
C CYS A 11 -11.20 -3.12 -0.87
N LEU A 12 -11.30 -3.20 -2.19
CA LEU A 12 -10.66 -2.24 -3.09
C LEU A 12 -11.44 -0.93 -3.06
N ASN A 13 -10.72 0.18 -3.05
CA ASN A 13 -11.33 1.50 -3.10
C ASN A 13 -11.52 1.96 -4.54
N VAL A 14 -12.73 2.42 -4.85
CA VAL A 14 -13.12 3.03 -6.13
C VAL A 14 -12.80 4.53 -6.21
N SER A 15 -12.18 5.08 -5.17
CA SER A 15 -11.79 6.49 -5.10
C SER A 15 -10.37 6.62 -4.59
N GLN A 16 -9.68 7.64 -5.09
CA GLN A 16 -8.31 7.92 -4.68
C GLN A 16 -8.28 8.28 -3.19
N LEU A 17 -7.44 7.56 -2.46
CA LEU A 17 -7.11 7.88 -1.08
C LEU A 17 -5.97 8.89 -1.04
N ASN A 18 -6.15 9.95 -0.24
CA ASN A 18 -5.14 10.97 0.00
C ASN A 18 -4.77 10.95 1.49
N PRO A 19 -3.88 10.05 1.92
CA PRO A 19 -3.41 10.00 3.30
C PRO A 19 -2.66 11.30 3.66
N GLU A 20 -2.95 11.86 4.83
CA GLU A 20 -2.32 13.11 5.28
C GLU A 20 -0.83 12.91 5.63
N SER A 21 -0.47 11.80 6.28
CA SER A 21 0.94 11.49 6.64
C SER A 21 1.19 10.08 7.19
N GLU A 22 0.17 9.45 7.77
CA GLU A 22 0.28 8.14 8.40
C GLU A 22 -0.57 7.09 7.68
N LEU A 23 -0.01 5.89 7.57
CA LEU A 23 -0.59 4.68 7.03
C LEU A 23 -0.45 3.57 8.07
N THR A 24 -1.22 2.50 7.91
CA THR A 24 -1.16 1.31 8.77
C THR A 24 -0.62 0.14 7.96
N GLY A 25 0.44 -0.51 8.45
CA GLY A 25 0.94 -1.78 7.93
C GLY A 25 0.48 -2.94 8.80
N PHE A 26 0.93 -4.16 8.46
CA PHE A 26 0.65 -5.34 9.28
C PHE A 26 1.36 -5.25 10.64
N ASN A 27 2.60 -4.76 10.63
CA ASN A 27 3.40 -4.54 11.83
C ASN A 27 3.47 -3.05 12.16
N GLY A 28 2.34 -2.42 12.48
CA GLY A 28 2.33 -1.05 13.04
C GLY A 28 2.29 0.08 12.02
N ARG A 29 2.69 1.27 12.47
CA ARG A 29 2.54 2.51 11.70
C ARG A 29 3.59 2.69 10.61
N ILE A 30 3.12 3.16 9.46
CA ILE A 30 3.91 3.45 8.27
C ILE A 30 3.81 4.95 8.00
N GLN A 31 4.94 5.65 8.07
CA GLN A 31 5.00 7.09 7.85
C GLN A 31 5.40 7.39 6.41
N ILE A 32 4.65 8.26 5.73
CA ILE A 32 5.03 8.75 4.40
C ILE A 32 6.24 9.69 4.57
N VAL A 33 7.29 9.44 3.78
CA VAL A 33 8.54 10.22 3.83
C VAL A 33 8.89 10.77 2.45
N ALA A 34 9.85 11.68 2.40
CA ALA A 34 10.30 12.27 1.15
C ALA A 34 10.78 11.20 0.15
N GLU A 35 10.46 11.36 -1.14
CA GLU A 35 10.83 10.40 -2.19
C GLU A 35 12.34 10.14 -2.26
N THR A 36 13.15 11.15 -1.97
CA THR A 36 14.62 11.07 -1.92
C THR A 36 15.15 10.05 -0.90
N LYS A 37 14.30 9.56 0.00
CA LYS A 37 14.64 8.50 0.95
C LYS A 37 14.53 7.10 0.34
N CYS A 38 13.77 6.93 -0.74
CA CYS A 38 13.64 5.66 -1.47
C CYS A 38 14.38 5.65 -2.81
N VAL A 39 14.67 6.83 -3.37
CA VAL A 39 15.34 6.98 -4.65
C VAL A 39 16.84 7.11 -4.41
N ASP A 40 17.61 6.11 -4.84
CA ASP A 40 19.07 6.20 -4.87
C ASP A 40 19.54 7.26 -5.86
N LYS A 41 20.76 7.78 -5.67
CA LYS A 41 21.37 8.84 -6.49
C LYS A 41 21.41 8.55 -8.01
N SER A 42 21.13 7.33 -8.45
CA SER A 42 21.12 6.89 -9.85
C SER A 42 19.73 6.80 -10.49
N SER A 43 18.64 6.95 -9.74
CA SER A 43 17.26 6.91 -10.25
C SER A 43 16.65 8.31 -10.18
N ASN A 44 15.93 8.72 -11.23
CA ASN A 44 15.54 10.13 -11.39
C ASN A 44 14.26 10.55 -10.64
N SER A 45 13.42 9.62 -10.18
CA SER A 45 12.27 9.88 -9.29
C SER A 45 11.52 8.57 -9.02
N LEU A 46 10.58 8.58 -8.06
CA LEU A 46 9.55 7.53 -8.02
C LEU A 46 8.57 7.70 -9.19
N GLN A 47 7.89 6.61 -9.57
CA GLN A 47 6.76 6.70 -10.50
C GLN A 47 5.58 7.43 -9.85
N PRO A 48 4.71 8.09 -10.61
CA PRO A 48 3.52 8.75 -10.04
C PRO A 48 2.60 7.81 -9.27
N SER A 49 2.65 6.50 -9.56
CA SER A 49 1.90 5.45 -8.87
C SER A 49 2.59 4.94 -7.60
N GLN A 50 3.69 5.56 -7.18
CA GLN A 50 4.50 5.12 -6.06
C GLN A 50 4.64 6.21 -5.01
N ILE A 51 4.82 5.82 -3.75
CA ILE A 51 5.21 6.73 -2.67
C ILE A 51 6.32 6.10 -1.85
N CYS A 52 7.11 6.94 -1.18
CA CYS A 52 8.11 6.48 -0.22
C CYS A 52 7.52 6.52 1.19
N ALA A 53 7.72 5.44 1.95
CA ALA A 53 7.27 5.38 3.33
C ALA A 53 8.24 4.56 4.18
N LYS A 54 8.16 4.71 5.49
CA LYS A 54 9.01 4.00 6.45
C LYS A 54 8.17 3.45 7.58
N ASN A 55 8.43 2.21 7.99
CA ASN A 55 7.89 1.70 9.24
C ASN A 55 8.60 2.38 10.41
N SER A 56 7.83 3.04 11.28
CA SER A 56 8.34 3.78 12.44
C SER A 56 8.38 2.94 13.71
N GLU A 57 7.68 1.82 13.75
CA GLU A 57 7.48 1.00 14.95
C GLU A 57 8.23 -0.33 14.88
N TYR A 58 8.44 -0.87 13.67
CA TYR A 58 9.09 -2.15 13.45
C TYR A 58 10.20 -2.04 12.39
N PRO A 59 11.31 -2.76 12.57
CA PRO A 59 12.47 -2.67 11.68
C PRO A 59 12.19 -3.27 10.30
N CYS A 60 11.24 -4.20 10.22
CA CYS A 60 10.98 -4.97 9.02
C CYS A 60 9.72 -4.51 8.27
N SER A 61 9.80 -4.56 6.95
CA SER A 61 8.68 -4.40 6.03
C SER A 61 8.80 -5.45 4.94
N TYR A 62 7.68 -6.03 4.51
CA TYR A 62 7.69 -7.18 3.60
C TYR A 62 7.21 -6.81 2.19
N ALA A 63 7.79 -7.47 1.19
CA ALA A 63 7.26 -7.38 -0.18
C ALA A 63 5.87 -8.03 -0.23
N GLY A 64 4.92 -7.35 -0.88
CA GLY A 64 3.53 -7.81 -0.94
C GLY A 64 2.69 -7.43 0.29
N GLU A 65 3.25 -6.74 1.29
CA GLU A 65 2.52 -6.34 2.49
C GLU A 65 1.40 -5.34 2.13
N PRO A 66 0.15 -5.59 2.54
CA PRO A 66 -0.94 -4.66 2.35
C PRO A 66 -0.77 -3.46 3.29
N ILE A 67 -0.86 -2.26 2.73
CA ILE A 67 -0.78 -0.99 3.45
C ILE A 67 -2.13 -0.30 3.39
N PHE A 68 -2.62 0.18 4.53
CA PHE A 68 -3.96 0.70 4.69
C PHE A 68 -3.98 2.18 5.10
N VAL A 69 -5.06 2.87 4.74
CA VAL A 69 -5.50 4.10 5.42
C VAL A 69 -6.52 3.70 6.48
N GLU A 70 -6.33 4.19 7.70
CA GLU A 70 -7.28 4.02 8.80
C GLU A 70 -8.27 5.18 8.84
N GLU A 71 -9.55 4.86 8.70
CA GLU A 71 -10.64 5.81 8.94
C GLU A 71 -10.99 5.80 10.43
N LYS A 72 -10.41 6.74 11.18
CA LYS A 72 -10.49 6.82 12.65
C LYS A 72 -11.92 6.88 13.20
N THR A 73 -12.87 7.39 12.42
CA THR A 73 -14.27 7.51 12.83
C THR A 73 -14.99 6.16 12.95
N TYR A 74 -14.58 5.15 12.17
CA TYR A 74 -15.29 3.87 12.05
C TYR A 74 -14.40 2.64 12.19
N ALA A 75 -13.14 2.81 12.63
CA ALA A 75 -12.12 1.74 12.68
C ALA A 75 -12.07 0.91 11.38
N LYS A 76 -12.21 1.60 10.25
CA LYS A 76 -12.29 0.97 8.93
C LYS A 76 -10.94 1.12 8.24
N TYR A 77 -10.36 -0.01 7.86
CA TYR A 77 -9.11 -0.05 7.10
C TYR A 77 -9.41 -0.15 5.61
N GLN A 78 -8.88 0.78 4.84
CA GLN A 78 -9.02 0.79 3.39
C GLN A 78 -7.67 0.51 2.74
N LEU A 79 -7.61 -0.46 1.83
CA LEU A 79 -6.36 -0.81 1.16
C LEU A 79 -5.88 0.36 0.31
N PHE A 80 -4.71 0.88 0.65
CA PHE A 80 -4.08 2.00 -0.02
C PHE A 80 -3.08 1.53 -1.08
N GLY A 81 -2.25 0.56 -0.72
CA GLY A 81 -1.15 0.12 -1.57
C GLY A 81 -0.48 -1.13 -1.06
N ILE A 82 0.58 -1.52 -1.77
CA ILE A 82 1.34 -2.74 -1.50
C ILE A 82 2.83 -2.38 -1.42
N GLY A 83 3.52 -2.88 -0.39
CA GLY A 83 4.97 -2.72 -0.22
C GLY A 83 5.77 -3.47 -1.29
N ALA A 84 6.74 -2.81 -1.91
CA ALA A 84 7.47 -3.34 -3.06
C ALA A 84 8.69 -4.21 -2.70
N LYS A 85 9.34 -3.98 -1.55
CA LYS A 85 10.57 -4.68 -1.16
C LYS A 85 10.50 -5.21 0.28
N TRP A 86 11.25 -6.28 0.52
CA TRP A 86 11.60 -6.70 1.87
C TRP A 86 12.82 -5.93 2.36
N THR A 87 12.76 -5.40 3.59
CA THR A 87 13.88 -4.78 4.31
C THR A 87 13.69 -4.98 5.81
N CYS A 88 14.78 -4.96 6.60
CA CYS A 88 14.77 -5.21 8.04
C CYS A 88 15.65 -4.25 8.88
N ASP A 89 15.87 -3.03 8.40
CA ASP A 89 16.74 -2.04 9.06
C ASP A 89 16.08 -0.67 9.22
N TYR A 90 14.75 -0.63 9.37
CA TYR A 90 13.95 0.60 9.34
C TYR A 90 14.19 1.43 8.06
N GLU A 91 14.58 0.77 6.97
CA GLU A 91 14.75 1.44 5.70
C GLU A 91 13.39 1.86 5.13
N PRO A 92 13.35 2.99 4.42
CA PRO A 92 12.21 3.34 3.61
C PRO A 92 11.91 2.26 2.55
N ILE A 93 10.63 2.03 2.33
CA ILE A 93 10.07 1.18 1.29
C ILE A 93 9.31 2.02 0.28
N VAL A 94 9.28 1.53 -0.96
CA VAL A 94 8.37 2.03 -1.98
C VAL A 94 7.04 1.30 -1.82
N ILE A 95 5.95 2.06 -1.79
CA ILE A 95 4.59 1.55 -1.82
C ILE A 95 3.99 1.85 -3.18
N THR A 96 3.45 0.83 -3.85
CA THR A 96 2.65 1.01 -5.07
C THR A 96 1.21 1.35 -4.68
N LYS A 97 0.71 2.50 -5.10
CA LYS A 97 -0.67 2.95 -4.90
C LYS A 97 -1.62 2.06 -5.69
N LEU A 98 -2.60 1.49 -5.00
CA LEU A 98 -3.49 0.50 -5.60
C LEU A 98 -4.56 1.11 -6.50
N PHE A 99 -5.02 2.32 -6.18
CA PHE A 99 -6.03 3.02 -6.99
C PHE A 99 -5.59 3.16 -8.46
N GLU A 100 -4.31 3.46 -8.70
CA GLU A 100 -3.73 3.59 -10.05
C GLU A 100 -3.67 2.24 -10.80
N GLN A 101 -3.78 1.12 -10.08
CA GLN A 101 -3.75 -0.23 -10.63
C GLN A 101 -5.15 -0.86 -10.73
N LEU A 102 -6.20 -0.16 -10.28
CA LEU A 102 -7.53 -0.72 -10.11
C LEU A 102 -8.06 -1.32 -11.42
N LYS A 103 -7.98 -0.57 -12.52
CA LYS A 103 -8.43 -1.04 -13.85
C LYS A 103 -7.69 -2.29 -14.31
N PHE A 104 -6.40 -2.39 -14.04
CA PHE A 104 -5.61 -3.57 -14.39
C PHE A 104 -6.06 -4.79 -13.57
N ILE A 105 -6.27 -4.61 -12.26
CA ILE A 105 -6.76 -5.66 -11.36
C ILE A 105 -8.16 -6.12 -11.77
N GLU A 106 -9.06 -5.17 -12.01
CA GLU A 106 -10.43 -5.44 -12.45
C GLU A 106 -10.45 -6.24 -13.76
N ASN A 107 -9.62 -5.89 -14.74
CA ASN A 107 -9.53 -6.63 -16.00
C ASN A 107 -9.02 -8.07 -15.85
N ILE A 108 -8.29 -8.39 -14.77
CA ILE A 108 -7.83 -9.77 -14.50
C ILE A 108 -8.91 -10.56 -13.75
N VAL A 109 -9.49 -9.97 -12.70
CA VAL A 109 -10.42 -10.65 -11.79
C VAL A 109 -11.82 -10.73 -12.41
N TRP A 110 -12.22 -9.68 -13.08
CA TRP A 110 -13.48 -9.56 -13.82
C TRP A 110 -13.17 -9.18 -15.26
N PRO A 111 -12.55 -10.09 -16.04
CA PRO A 111 -12.28 -9.80 -17.44
C PRO A 111 -13.60 -9.45 -18.09
N ASN A 112 -13.68 -8.25 -18.66
CA ASN A 112 -14.83 -7.87 -19.47
C ASN A 112 -14.93 -8.93 -20.57
N SER A 113 -15.88 -9.86 -20.42
CA SER A 113 -16.29 -10.76 -21.47
C SER A 113 -17.09 -9.94 -22.48
N GLY A 114 -16.39 -9.07 -23.18
CA GLY A 114 -16.90 -8.22 -24.26
C GLY A 114 -16.43 -8.79 -25.58
N ASN A 115 -17.26 -9.71 -26.11
CA ASN A 115 -17.40 -10.18 -27.50
C ASN A 115 -16.15 -10.58 -28.29
#